data_AF-A0AAV9I421-F1
#
_entry.id   AF-A0AAV9I421-F1
#
_cell.length_a   1.000
_cell.length_b   1.000
_cell.length_c   1.000
_cell.angle_alpha   90.00
_cell.angle_beta   90.00
_cell.angle_gamma   90.00
#
_symmetry.space_group_name_H-M   'P 1'
#
loop_
_entity.id
_entity.type
_entity.pdbx_description
1 polymer ?
#
loop_
_entity_poly.entity_id
_entity_poly.type
_entity_poly.pdbx_seq_one_letter_code
_entity_poly.pdbx_strand_id
1 'polypeptide(L)'
;MRFSRSFVVRAGGVGGVWKVSNQVNPSRLQRLERNERVRRAGWELYDSKLPKELRAQLMPSSDKEVRSFVEMRIREMILNGDFENLKGKGKPFNYSDAAVSTFDVAMKMLKNNDLKPPWIELMQEIDKEKKAIRQFLRFQWLNYLVVSGISPDKQPQISLEDTKMWCKQEDYMKQQIVQLNRKVDDFNLQKPERMDFIFRLRLHWTEEVKRAQQPLSQEECDWVKSKQMERMEKYSLTEKVSNTTDITSARNNHKDKHRLSLSKFLFAVFG
;
A
#
# COMPACT_ATOMS: atom_id res chain seq x y z
N MET A 1 -39.83 -24.57 -44.94
CA MET A 1 -40.95 -23.77 -44.39
C MET A 1 -41.41 -24.37 -43.07
N ARG A 2 -41.19 -23.68 -41.94
CA ARG A 2 -41.73 -24.08 -40.62
C ARG A 2 -42.69 -22.98 -40.16
N PHE A 3 -43.98 -23.17 -40.34
CA PHE A 3 -45.01 -22.27 -39.82
C PHE A 3 -45.08 -22.41 -38.30
N SER A 4 -44.76 -21.35 -37.55
CA SER A 4 -44.79 -21.34 -36.09
C SER A 4 -46.05 -20.62 -35.60
N ARG A 5 -46.88 -21.39 -34.90
CA ARG A 5 -48.14 -20.96 -34.26
C ARG A 5 -47.83 -20.10 -33.02
N SER A 6 -48.47 -18.95 -32.89
CA SER A 6 -48.48 -18.16 -31.64
C SER A 6 -49.70 -18.57 -30.80
N PHE A 7 -49.49 -18.81 -29.51
CA PHE A 7 -50.55 -19.08 -28.55
C PHE A 7 -50.86 -17.80 -27.77
N VAL A 8 -52.12 -17.37 -27.78
CA VAL A 8 -52.62 -16.29 -26.94
C VAL A 8 -53.21 -16.92 -25.67
N VAL A 9 -52.72 -16.51 -24.51
CA VAL A 9 -53.27 -16.91 -23.21
C VAL A 9 -54.39 -15.94 -22.85
N ARG A 10 -55.59 -16.45 -22.61
CA ARG A 10 -56.59 -15.74 -21.80
C ARG A 10 -57.25 -16.69 -20.81
N ALA A 11 -57.40 -16.19 -19.60
CA ALA A 11 -57.98 -16.89 -18.46
C ALA A 11 -59.44 -17.30 -18.73
N GLY A 12 -59.77 -18.55 -18.44
CA GLY A 12 -61.15 -19.03 -18.43
C GLY A 12 -61.28 -20.54 -18.66
N GLY A 13 -61.20 -21.33 -17.58
CA GLY A 13 -61.84 -22.64 -17.49
C GLY A 13 -61.07 -23.86 -17.99
N VAL A 14 -61.20 -24.95 -17.22
CA VAL A 14 -60.71 -26.30 -17.53
C VAL A 14 -61.48 -26.84 -18.74
N GLY A 15 -60.84 -26.88 -19.92
CA GLY A 15 -61.44 -27.47 -21.15
C GLY A 15 -61.37 -26.62 -22.43
N GLY A 16 -60.67 -25.48 -22.45
CA GLY A 16 -60.59 -24.62 -23.65
C GLY A 16 -59.80 -25.23 -24.82
N VAL A 17 -60.44 -25.37 -25.99
CA VAL A 17 -59.80 -25.73 -27.26
C VAL A 17 -58.86 -24.60 -27.71
N TRP A 18 -57.57 -24.92 -27.84
CA TRP A 18 -56.55 -23.99 -28.32
C TRP A 18 -56.82 -23.61 -29.79
N LYS A 19 -57.35 -22.41 -30.03
CA LYS A 19 -57.44 -21.88 -31.40
C LYS A 19 -56.07 -21.37 -31.84
N VAL A 20 -55.53 -22.03 -32.86
CA VAL A 20 -54.32 -21.62 -33.54
C VAL A 20 -54.63 -20.40 -34.40
N SER A 21 -54.14 -19.23 -34.01
CA SER A 21 -54.16 -18.07 -34.90
C SER A 21 -53.00 -18.16 -35.89
N ASN A 22 -53.29 -18.09 -37.19
CA ASN A 22 -52.29 -17.96 -38.26
C ASN A 22 -51.70 -16.54 -38.38
N GLN A 23 -52.01 -15.64 -37.44
CA GLN A 23 -51.49 -14.28 -37.46
C GLN A 23 -50.05 -14.27 -36.93
N VAL A 24 -49.12 -13.86 -37.80
CA VAL A 24 -47.70 -13.74 -37.47
C VAL A 24 -47.52 -12.56 -36.52
N ASN A 25 -47.01 -12.82 -35.31
CA ASN A 25 -46.79 -11.77 -34.31
C ASN A 25 -45.74 -10.76 -34.82
N PRO A 26 -46.07 -9.47 -34.96
CA PRO A 26 -45.18 -8.45 -35.52
C PRO A 26 -43.91 -8.22 -34.70
N SER A 27 -43.95 -8.41 -33.38
CA SER A 27 -42.74 -8.27 -32.54
C SER A 27 -41.73 -9.39 -32.76
N ARG A 28 -42.21 -10.58 -33.16
CA ARG A 28 -41.36 -11.73 -33.45
C ARG A 28 -40.67 -11.59 -34.81
N LEU A 29 -41.34 -11.01 -35.80
CA LEU A 29 -40.73 -10.66 -37.09
C LEU A 29 -39.61 -9.63 -36.90
N GLN A 30 -39.89 -8.56 -36.15
CA GLN A 30 -38.87 -7.55 -35.83
C GLN A 30 -37.66 -8.15 -35.09
N ARG A 31 -37.88 -9.13 -34.20
CA ARG A 31 -36.80 -9.85 -33.52
C ARG A 31 -35.99 -10.74 -34.45
N LEU A 32 -36.64 -11.43 -35.39
CA LEU A 32 -35.96 -12.28 -36.39
C LEU A 32 -35.14 -11.43 -37.37
N GLU A 33 -35.71 -10.33 -37.86
CA GLU A 33 -34.98 -9.37 -38.70
C GLU A 33 -33.77 -8.78 -37.98
N ARG A 34 -33.93 -8.41 -36.69
CA ARG A 34 -32.81 -7.95 -35.86
C ARG A 34 -31.72 -9.02 -35.76
N ASN A 35 -32.10 -10.27 -35.50
CA ASN A 35 -31.14 -11.37 -35.38
C ASN A 35 -30.43 -11.64 -36.72
N GLU A 36 -31.13 -11.58 -37.85
CA GLU A 36 -30.54 -11.74 -39.18
C GLU A 36 -29.57 -10.60 -39.52
N ARG A 37 -29.87 -9.36 -39.10
CA ARG A 37 -28.96 -8.21 -39.25
C ARG A 37 -27.69 -8.39 -38.44
N VAL A 38 -27.81 -8.82 -37.18
CA VAL A 38 -26.63 -9.12 -36.32
C VAL A 38 -25.82 -10.27 -36.91
N ARG A 39 -26.49 -11.30 -37.42
CA ARG A 39 -25.83 -12.42 -38.10
C ARG A 39 -25.05 -11.93 -39.32
N ARG A 40 -25.67 -11.16 -40.22
CA ARG A 40 -25.02 -10.58 -41.41
C ARG A 40 -23.82 -9.71 -41.05
N ALA A 41 -23.98 -8.78 -40.11
CA ALA A 41 -22.91 -7.91 -39.65
C ALA A 41 -21.73 -8.69 -39.02
N GLY A 42 -22.03 -9.73 -38.24
CA GLY A 42 -21.01 -10.64 -37.71
C GLY A 42 -20.23 -11.32 -38.82
N TRP A 43 -20.92 -11.82 -39.86
CA TRP A 43 -20.27 -12.48 -41.00
C TRP A 43 -19.47 -11.53 -41.89
N GLU A 44 -19.92 -10.29 -42.12
CA GLU A 44 -19.18 -9.27 -42.86
C GLU A 44 -17.82 -8.95 -42.21
N LEU A 45 -17.76 -8.95 -40.87
CA LEU A 45 -16.51 -8.78 -40.11
C LEU A 45 -15.56 -9.98 -40.23
N TYR A 46 -16.10 -11.18 -40.42
CA TYR A 46 -15.28 -12.36 -40.71
C TYR A 46 -14.79 -12.34 -42.16
N ASP A 47 -15.63 -11.93 -43.12
CA ASP A 47 -15.30 -11.85 -44.53
C ASP A 47 -14.23 -10.78 -44.82
N SER A 48 -14.26 -9.66 -44.09
CA SER A 48 -13.22 -8.63 -44.19
C SER A 48 -11.83 -9.11 -43.74
N LYS A 49 -11.75 -10.16 -42.93
CA LYS A 49 -10.50 -10.79 -42.48
C LYS A 49 -10.07 -11.95 -43.40
N LEU A 50 -10.95 -12.37 -44.32
CA LEU A 50 -10.67 -13.45 -45.25
C LEU A 50 -9.87 -12.92 -46.45
N PRO A 51 -8.87 -13.67 -46.95
CA PRO A 51 -8.18 -13.39 -48.20
C PRO A 51 -9.16 -13.13 -49.35
N LYS A 52 -8.83 -12.18 -50.25
CA LYS A 52 -9.73 -11.69 -51.31
C LYS A 52 -10.26 -12.80 -52.22
N GLU A 53 -9.47 -13.84 -52.45
CA GLU A 53 -9.81 -15.03 -53.24
C GLU A 53 -10.98 -15.83 -52.65
N LEU A 54 -11.15 -15.78 -51.33
CA LEU A 54 -12.18 -16.55 -50.61
C LEU A 54 -13.50 -15.78 -50.44
N ARG A 55 -13.50 -14.46 -50.69
CA ARG A 55 -14.71 -13.60 -50.56
C ARG A 55 -15.73 -13.80 -51.69
N ALA A 56 -15.28 -14.36 -52.83
CA ALA A 56 -16.09 -14.49 -54.04
C ALA A 56 -16.97 -15.75 -54.09
N GLN A 57 -16.87 -16.65 -53.10
CA GLN A 57 -17.58 -17.93 -53.11
C GLN A 57 -18.92 -17.86 -52.34
N LEU A 58 -19.97 -18.41 -52.95
CA LEU A 58 -21.37 -18.36 -52.49
C LEU A 58 -21.51 -18.66 -50.99
N MET A 59 -22.18 -17.75 -50.28
CA MET A 59 -22.40 -17.91 -48.85
C MET A 59 -23.42 -19.02 -48.55
N PRO A 60 -23.14 -19.91 -47.59
CA PRO A 60 -24.12 -20.87 -47.11
C PRO A 60 -25.29 -20.15 -46.43
N SER A 61 -26.51 -20.45 -46.88
CA SER A 61 -27.77 -19.87 -46.40
C SER A 61 -28.29 -20.56 -45.14
N SER A 62 -27.76 -21.74 -44.78
CA SER A 62 -28.14 -22.50 -43.58
C SER A 62 -26.94 -23.01 -42.77
N ASP A 63 -27.12 -23.24 -41.46
CA ASP A 63 -26.08 -23.80 -40.59
C ASP A 63 -25.60 -25.19 -41.04
N LYS A 64 -26.44 -25.94 -41.75
CA LYS A 64 -26.08 -27.24 -42.33
C LYS A 64 -25.12 -27.06 -43.51
N GLU A 65 -25.36 -26.07 -44.34
CA GLU A 65 -24.46 -25.70 -45.43
C GLU A 65 -23.14 -25.13 -44.89
N VAL A 66 -23.15 -24.35 -43.80
CA VAL A 66 -21.93 -23.88 -43.13
C VAL A 66 -21.06 -25.05 -42.69
N ARG A 67 -21.64 -26.05 -42.01
CA ARG A 67 -20.88 -27.25 -41.59
C ARG A 67 -20.32 -28.02 -42.79
N SER A 68 -21.14 -28.22 -43.82
CA SER A 68 -20.71 -28.94 -45.02
C SER A 68 -19.58 -28.21 -45.75
N PHE A 69 -19.64 -26.87 -45.80
CA PHE A 69 -18.61 -26.03 -46.41
C PHE A 69 -17.30 -26.10 -45.62
N VAL A 70 -17.36 -25.97 -44.29
CA VAL A 70 -16.19 -26.09 -43.40
C VAL A 70 -15.54 -27.47 -43.54
N GLU A 71 -16.33 -28.54 -43.52
CA GLU A 71 -15.85 -29.91 -43.66
C GLU A 71 -15.16 -30.17 -45.00
N MET A 72 -15.78 -29.73 -46.10
CA MET A 72 -15.18 -29.80 -47.44
C MET A 72 -13.84 -29.05 -47.48
N ARG A 73 -13.78 -27.87 -46.87
CA ARG A 73 -12.57 -27.04 -46.89
C ARG A 73 -11.44 -27.61 -46.05
N ILE A 74 -11.76 -28.19 -44.88
CA ILE A 74 -10.76 -28.91 -44.07
C ILE A 74 -10.16 -30.06 -44.89
N ARG A 75 -10.98 -30.81 -45.64
CA ARG A 75 -10.48 -31.88 -46.52
C ARG A 75 -9.60 -31.35 -47.64
N GLU A 76 -9.99 -30.28 -48.31
CA GLU A 76 -9.16 -29.63 -49.34
C GLU A 76 -7.81 -29.19 -48.77
N MET A 77 -7.79 -28.58 -47.58
CA MET A 77 -6.55 -28.16 -46.92
C MET A 77 -5.68 -29.34 -46.47
N ILE A 78 -6.29 -30.47 -46.07
CA ILE A 78 -5.58 -31.72 -45.78
C ILE A 78 -4.94 -32.26 -47.07
N LEU A 79 -5.70 -32.31 -48.17
CA LEU A 79 -5.22 -32.80 -49.47
C LEU A 79 -4.10 -31.92 -50.05
N ASN A 80 -4.19 -30.60 -49.87
CA ASN A 80 -3.17 -29.65 -50.31
C ASN A 80 -1.92 -29.64 -49.42
N GLY A 81 -1.95 -30.34 -48.27
CA GLY A 81 -0.82 -30.35 -47.34
C GLY A 81 -0.63 -29.01 -46.61
N ASP A 82 -1.66 -28.16 -46.54
CA ASP A 82 -1.57 -26.86 -45.86
C ASP A 82 -1.26 -27.01 -44.35
N PHE A 83 -1.59 -28.18 -43.78
CA PHE A 83 -1.26 -28.55 -42.40
C PHE A 83 0.19 -29.02 -42.22
N GLU A 84 0.99 -29.14 -43.29
CA GLU A 84 2.36 -29.62 -43.22
C GLU A 84 3.38 -28.57 -42.78
N ASN A 85 3.13 -27.30 -43.08
CA ASN A 85 3.98 -26.19 -42.71
C ASN A 85 3.44 -25.40 -41.50
N LEU A 86 2.81 -26.10 -40.55
CA LEU A 86 2.38 -25.46 -39.32
C LEU A 86 3.59 -25.16 -38.43
N LYS A 87 3.61 -23.95 -37.88
CA LYS A 87 4.61 -23.54 -36.89
C LYS A 87 4.56 -24.49 -35.69
N GLY A 88 5.57 -25.35 -35.56
CA GLY A 88 5.66 -26.33 -34.47
C GLY A 88 5.14 -27.74 -34.79
N LYS A 89 4.81 -28.07 -36.05
CA LYS A 89 4.44 -29.44 -36.43
C LYS A 89 5.55 -30.43 -36.02
N GLY A 90 5.18 -31.51 -35.34
CA GLY A 90 6.09 -32.57 -34.91
C GLY A 90 7.03 -32.23 -33.74
N LYS A 91 7.00 -31.00 -33.24
CA LYS A 91 7.72 -30.65 -32.00
C LYS A 91 6.84 -30.98 -30.80
N PRO A 92 7.37 -31.65 -29.76
CA PRO A 92 6.63 -31.81 -28.52
C PRO A 92 6.24 -30.42 -28.00
N PHE A 93 4.95 -30.27 -27.66
CA PHE A 93 4.46 -29.04 -27.06
C PHE A 93 5.27 -28.79 -25.78
N ASN A 94 5.94 -27.63 -25.70
CA ASN A 94 6.83 -27.34 -24.59
C ASN A 94 5.98 -26.98 -23.36
N TYR A 95 5.67 -27.98 -22.54
CA TYR A 95 4.89 -27.81 -21.31
C TYR A 95 5.55 -26.86 -20.30
N SER A 96 6.83 -26.51 -20.46
CA SER A 96 7.53 -25.61 -19.53
C SER A 96 6.90 -24.22 -19.46
N ASP A 97 6.28 -23.74 -20.55
CA ASP A 97 5.56 -22.45 -20.56
C ASP A 97 4.05 -22.58 -20.26
N ALA A 98 3.47 -23.78 -20.43
CA ALA A 98 2.05 -24.02 -20.16
C ALA A 98 1.73 -24.22 -18.67
N ALA A 99 2.74 -24.58 -17.87
CA ALA A 99 2.65 -24.72 -16.42
C ALA A 99 3.16 -23.48 -15.66
N VAL A 100 3.30 -22.33 -16.33
CA VAL A 100 3.64 -21.08 -15.66
C VAL A 100 2.41 -20.66 -14.88
N SER A 101 2.48 -20.77 -13.55
CA SER A 101 1.40 -20.32 -12.67
C SER A 101 1.08 -18.86 -13.00
N THR A 102 -0.17 -18.45 -12.83
CA THR A 102 -0.57 -17.03 -12.93
C THR A 102 0.35 -16.13 -12.10
N PHE A 103 0.85 -16.65 -10.97
CA PHE A 103 1.87 -16.02 -10.14
C PHE A 103 3.20 -15.79 -10.86
N ASP A 104 3.70 -16.79 -11.59
CA ASP A 104 4.98 -16.75 -12.28
C ASP A 104 4.91 -15.79 -13.49
N VAL A 105 3.76 -15.69 -14.15
CA VAL A 105 3.48 -14.65 -15.17
C VAL A 105 3.46 -13.26 -14.54
N ALA A 106 2.76 -13.07 -13.42
CA ALA A 106 2.68 -11.79 -12.73
C ALA A 106 4.08 -11.31 -12.27
N MET A 107 4.92 -12.23 -11.74
CA MET A 107 6.28 -11.92 -11.35
C MET A 107 7.16 -11.54 -12.55
N LYS A 108 7.05 -12.26 -13.68
CA LYS A 108 7.74 -11.90 -14.93
C LYS A 108 7.32 -10.51 -15.41
N MET A 109 6.03 -10.17 -15.34
CA MET A 109 5.53 -8.84 -15.72
C MET A 109 6.09 -7.74 -14.82
N LEU A 110 6.09 -7.91 -13.50
CA LEU A 110 6.67 -6.95 -12.57
C LEU A 110 8.16 -6.73 -12.85
N LYS A 111 8.92 -7.82 -13.01
CA LYS A 111 10.35 -7.77 -13.32
C LYS A 111 10.64 -7.06 -14.64
N ASN A 112 9.84 -7.30 -15.67
CA ASN A 112 10.01 -6.64 -16.98
C ASN A 112 9.74 -5.13 -16.93
N ASN A 113 9.04 -4.64 -15.91
CA ASN A 113 8.77 -3.21 -15.71
C ASN A 113 9.64 -2.58 -14.61
N ASP A 114 10.66 -3.29 -14.13
CA ASP A 114 11.49 -2.89 -12.99
C ASP A 114 10.69 -2.58 -11.71
N LEU A 115 9.51 -3.19 -11.57
CA LEU A 115 8.62 -3.03 -10.41
C LEU A 115 8.84 -4.15 -9.41
N LYS A 116 8.73 -3.81 -8.12
CA LYS A 116 8.75 -4.79 -7.04
C LYS A 116 7.34 -5.29 -6.75
N PRO A 117 7.19 -6.55 -6.32
CA PRO A 117 5.92 -7.02 -5.78
C PRO A 117 5.54 -6.26 -4.50
N PRO A 118 4.23 -6.05 -4.26
CA PRO A 118 3.74 -5.23 -3.16
C PRO A 118 4.20 -5.73 -1.77
N TRP A 119 4.26 -7.05 -1.57
CA TRP A 119 4.73 -7.61 -0.30
C TRP A 119 6.22 -7.35 -0.05
N ILE A 120 7.05 -7.25 -1.09
CA ILE A 120 8.49 -6.93 -0.94
C ILE A 120 8.67 -5.47 -0.52
N GLU A 121 7.89 -4.56 -1.09
CA GLU A 121 7.90 -3.14 -0.70
C GLU A 121 7.45 -2.98 0.76
N LEU A 122 6.37 -3.66 1.12
CA LEU A 122 5.82 -3.62 2.47
C LEU A 122 6.79 -4.24 3.50
N MET A 123 7.54 -5.28 3.13
CA MET A 123 8.63 -5.82 3.96
C MET A 123 9.72 -4.76 4.22
N GLN A 124 10.15 -4.03 3.18
CA GLN A 124 11.16 -2.97 3.32
C GLN A 124 10.65 -1.82 4.20
N GLU A 125 9.38 -1.47 4.07
CA GLU A 125 8.71 -0.47 4.89
C GLU A 125 8.65 -0.89 6.37
N ILE A 126 8.23 -2.12 6.66
CA ILE A 126 8.19 -2.68 8.02
C ILE A 126 9.58 -2.61 8.67
N ASP A 127 10.63 -3.01 7.95
CA ASP A 127 12.00 -2.99 8.48
C ASP A 127 12.49 -1.55 8.74
N LYS A 128 12.12 -0.60 7.89
CA LYS A 128 12.45 0.81 8.05
C LYS A 128 11.76 1.41 9.27
N GLU A 129 10.45 1.20 9.42
CA GLU A 129 9.66 1.72 10.55
C GLU A 129 10.09 1.12 11.88
N LYS A 130 10.34 -0.19 11.90
CA LYS A 130 10.91 -0.89 13.05
C LYS A 130 12.23 -0.28 13.50
N LYS A 131 13.14 -0.01 12.56
CA LYS A 131 14.43 0.65 12.87
C LYS A 131 14.21 2.05 13.42
N ALA A 132 13.31 2.83 12.82
CA ALA A 132 12.99 4.18 13.27
C ALA A 132 12.43 4.20 14.70
N ILE A 133 11.48 3.32 15.02
CA ILE A 133 10.90 3.19 16.38
C ILE A 133 12.00 2.85 17.40
N ARG A 134 12.86 1.88 17.08
CA ARG A 134 13.95 1.46 17.98
C ARG A 134 14.98 2.55 18.21
N GLN A 135 15.40 3.23 17.14
CA GLN A 135 16.34 4.35 17.23
C GLN A 135 15.74 5.49 18.04
N PHE A 136 14.46 5.80 17.84
CA PHE A 136 13.77 6.82 18.61
C PHE A 136 13.75 6.46 20.10
N LEU A 137 13.32 5.24 20.46
CA LEU A 137 13.27 4.80 21.86
C LEU A 137 14.67 4.80 22.50
N ARG A 138 15.70 4.36 21.78
CA ARG A 138 17.09 4.40 22.24
C ARG A 138 17.56 5.83 22.48
N PHE A 139 17.27 6.74 21.55
CA PHE A 139 17.62 8.15 21.68
C PHE A 139 16.92 8.82 22.87
N GLN A 140 15.62 8.54 23.08
CA GLN A 140 14.89 9.04 24.24
C GLN A 140 15.50 8.53 25.54
N TRP A 141 15.89 7.26 25.59
CA TRP A 141 16.58 6.69 26.74
C TRP A 141 17.92 7.38 27.03
N LEU A 142 18.75 7.60 26.00
CA LEU A 142 20.03 8.29 26.16
C LEU A 142 19.84 9.74 26.62
N ASN A 143 18.86 10.47 26.08
CA ASN A 143 18.54 11.83 26.53
C ASN A 143 18.10 11.87 27.98
N TYR A 144 17.32 10.87 28.42
CA TYR A 144 16.94 10.75 29.80
C TYR A 144 18.15 10.57 30.73
N LEU A 145 19.13 9.74 30.36
CA LEU A 145 20.38 9.60 31.12
C LEU A 145 21.17 10.92 31.19
N VAL A 146 21.20 11.68 30.09
CA VAL A 146 21.84 13.01 30.06
C VAL A 146 21.13 14.01 30.98
N VAL A 147 19.80 14.01 31.00
CA VAL A 147 18.99 14.95 31.83
C VAL A 147 19.04 14.59 33.31
N SER A 148 18.93 13.29 33.62
CA SER A 148 18.91 12.78 34.99
C SER A 148 20.29 12.84 35.68
N GLY A 149 21.37 13.02 34.91
CA GLY A 149 22.74 13.10 35.45
C GLY A 149 23.23 11.77 36.04
N ILE A 150 22.54 10.66 35.74
CA ILE A 150 22.91 9.34 36.23
C ILE A 150 24.15 8.88 35.47
N SER A 151 25.15 8.37 36.19
CA SER A 151 26.33 7.76 35.57
C SER A 151 25.89 6.55 34.74
N PRO A 152 26.32 6.43 33.47
CA PRO A 152 25.93 5.31 32.60
C PRO A 152 26.33 3.93 33.14
N ASP A 153 27.23 3.88 34.12
CA ASP A 153 27.71 2.65 34.77
C ASP A 153 26.76 2.14 35.87
N LYS A 154 25.81 2.95 36.35
CA LYS A 154 24.82 2.56 37.36
C LYS A 154 23.46 2.37 36.72
N GLN A 155 22.74 1.32 37.11
CA GLN A 155 21.34 1.16 36.69
C GLN A 155 20.53 2.38 37.14
N PRO A 156 19.91 3.12 36.21
CA PRO A 156 19.12 4.29 36.56
C PRO A 156 17.86 3.86 37.31
N GLN A 157 17.69 4.36 38.53
CA GLN A 157 16.42 4.26 39.24
C GLN A 157 15.50 5.37 38.73
N ILE A 158 14.39 4.99 38.11
CA ILE A 158 13.45 5.93 37.49
C ILE A 158 12.67 6.66 38.59
N SER A 159 12.75 8.00 38.62
CA SER A 159 11.95 8.84 39.52
C SER A 159 10.51 9.02 39.00
N LEU A 160 9.54 9.19 39.90
CA LEU A 160 8.11 9.37 39.61
C LEU A 160 7.76 10.65 38.83
N GLU A 161 8.65 11.66 38.87
CA GLU A 161 8.45 12.92 38.15
C GLU A 161 8.90 12.83 36.68
N ASP A 162 9.92 12.01 36.42
CA ASP A 162 10.40 11.74 35.07
C ASP A 162 9.33 11.04 34.24
N THR A 163 8.43 10.27 34.86
CA THR A 163 7.36 9.53 34.19
C THR A 163 6.39 10.45 33.42
N LYS A 164 6.22 11.71 33.84
CA LYS A 164 5.26 12.65 33.24
C LYS A 164 5.68 13.22 31.88
N MET A 165 6.98 13.36 31.61
CA MET A 165 7.51 13.79 30.29
C MET A 165 7.18 12.77 29.20
N TRP A 166 7.07 11.49 29.59
CA TRP A 166 6.89 10.38 28.66
C TRP A 166 5.44 10.12 28.31
N CYS A 167 4.47 10.51 29.14
CA CYS A 167 3.07 10.10 28.96
C CYS A 167 2.49 10.46 27.57
N LYS A 168 2.75 11.67 27.06
CA LYS A 168 2.23 12.08 25.73
C LYS A 168 2.95 11.39 24.58
N GLN A 169 4.25 11.19 24.71
CA GLN A 169 5.06 10.53 23.68
C GLN A 169 4.81 9.01 23.67
N GLU A 170 4.52 8.44 24.84
CA GLU A 170 4.23 7.03 25.05
C GLU A 170 2.97 6.60 24.29
N ASP A 171 1.88 7.37 24.39
CA ASP A 171 0.64 7.05 23.68
C ASP A 171 0.83 7.10 22.15
N TYR A 172 1.53 8.11 21.65
CA TYR A 172 1.89 8.19 20.23
C TYR A 172 2.71 6.99 19.78
N MET A 173 3.73 6.60 20.54
CA MET A 173 4.60 5.47 20.18
C MET A 173 3.88 4.13 20.28
N LYS A 174 2.99 3.95 21.26
CA LYS A 174 2.11 2.78 21.34
C LYS A 174 1.23 2.67 20.10
N GLN A 175 0.67 3.78 19.63
CA GLN A 175 -0.11 3.79 18.39
C GLN A 175 0.74 3.41 17.17
N GLN A 176 1.98 3.92 17.06
CA GLN A 176 2.90 3.55 15.98
C GLN A 176 3.23 2.05 16.00
N ILE A 177 3.47 1.46 17.18
CA ILE A 177 3.69 0.02 17.32
C ILE A 177 2.46 -0.78 16.88
N VAL A 178 1.25 -0.34 17.24
CA VAL A 178 0.01 -0.99 16.80
C VAL A 178 -0.15 -0.91 15.27
N GLN A 179 0.14 0.25 14.66
CA GLN A 179 0.09 0.42 13.21
C GLN A 179 1.10 -0.50 12.50
N LEU A 180 2.33 -0.57 13.01
CA LEU A 180 3.36 -1.45 12.46
C LEU A 180 2.98 -2.94 12.59
N ASN A 181 2.41 -3.35 13.72
CA ASN A 181 1.91 -4.71 13.91
C ASN A 181 0.77 -5.04 12.92
N ARG A 182 -0.10 -4.08 12.60
CA ARG A 182 -1.12 -4.25 11.54
C ARG A 182 -0.49 -4.44 10.17
N LYS A 183 0.53 -3.66 9.81
CA LYS A 183 1.28 -3.85 8.55
C LYS A 183 1.91 -5.25 8.49
N VAL A 184 2.44 -5.75 9.61
CA VAL A 184 2.96 -7.13 9.70
C VAL A 184 1.86 -8.16 9.45
N ASP A 185 0.65 -7.93 9.97
CA ASP A 185 -0.50 -8.81 9.71
C ASP A 185 -0.90 -8.74 8.22
N ASP A 186 -0.97 -7.55 7.62
CA ASP A 186 -1.24 -7.36 6.19
C ASP A 186 -0.20 -8.07 5.31
N PHE A 187 1.09 -7.97 5.66
CA PHE A 187 2.16 -8.72 5.00
C PHE A 187 1.89 -10.23 5.02
N ASN A 188 1.57 -10.76 6.21
CA ASN A 188 1.34 -12.19 6.41
C ASN A 188 0.11 -12.70 5.65
N LEU A 189 -0.87 -11.83 5.36
CA LEU A 189 -2.06 -12.13 4.55
C LEU A 189 -1.79 -12.03 3.04
N GLN A 190 -0.97 -11.07 2.61
CA GLN A 190 -0.70 -10.82 1.19
C GLN A 190 0.36 -11.74 0.59
N LYS A 191 1.24 -12.32 1.42
CA LYS A 191 2.35 -13.13 0.93
C LYS A 191 1.84 -14.36 0.15
N PRO A 192 2.47 -14.72 -0.96
CA PRO A 192 2.15 -15.94 -1.68
C PRO A 192 2.40 -17.19 -0.83
N GLU A 193 1.55 -18.22 -0.95
CA GLU A 193 1.66 -19.49 -0.20
C GLU A 193 3.02 -20.19 -0.37
N ARG A 194 3.68 -20.01 -1.52
CA ARG A 194 5.02 -20.57 -1.79
C ARG A 194 6.15 -19.95 -0.94
N MET A 195 5.88 -18.91 -0.15
CA MET A 195 6.85 -18.30 0.76
C MET A 195 6.63 -18.79 2.21
N ASP A 196 7.51 -19.67 2.66
CA ASP A 196 7.46 -20.27 4.00
C ASP A 196 7.90 -19.32 5.14
N PHE A 197 8.42 -18.13 4.81
CA PHE A 197 8.83 -17.16 5.81
C PHE A 197 7.59 -16.51 6.45
N ILE A 198 7.41 -16.70 7.76
CA ILE A 198 6.43 -15.98 8.57
C ILE A 198 7.14 -14.80 9.21
N PHE A 199 6.60 -13.60 9.04
CA PHE A 199 7.08 -12.43 9.77
C PHE A 199 6.55 -12.53 11.21
N ARG A 200 7.27 -13.26 12.07
CA ARG A 200 6.89 -13.49 13.48
C ARG A 200 7.12 -12.28 14.40
N LEU A 201 7.50 -11.14 13.83
CA LEU A 201 7.86 -9.97 14.61
C LEU A 201 6.61 -9.22 15.07
N ARG A 202 6.16 -9.47 16.30
CA ARG A 202 5.23 -8.59 17.00
C ARG A 202 6.01 -7.71 17.96
N LEU A 203 5.86 -6.40 17.81
CA LEU A 203 6.48 -5.44 18.71
C LEU A 203 5.55 -5.19 19.88
N HIS A 204 6.05 -5.43 21.10
CA HIS A 204 5.35 -5.10 22.33
C HIS A 204 6.06 -3.93 23.03
N TRP A 205 5.29 -2.96 23.51
CA TRP A 205 5.81 -1.77 24.19
C TRP A 205 6.79 -2.12 25.32
N THR A 206 6.40 -3.04 26.20
CA THR A 206 7.21 -3.47 27.34
C THR A 206 8.55 -4.07 26.95
N GLU A 207 8.61 -4.80 25.84
CA GLU A 207 9.83 -5.45 25.36
C GLU A 207 10.76 -4.46 24.66
N GLU A 208 10.20 -3.54 23.88
CA GLU A 208 10.99 -2.53 23.18
C GLU A 208 11.55 -1.47 24.14
N VAL A 209 10.85 -1.15 25.23
CA VAL A 209 11.40 -0.32 26.32
C VAL A 209 12.54 -1.05 27.03
N LYS A 210 12.37 -2.34 27.39
CA LYS A 210 13.46 -3.14 27.98
C LYS A 210 14.67 -3.24 27.06
N ARG A 211 14.44 -3.37 25.75
CA ARG A 211 15.49 -3.35 24.72
C ARG A 211 16.23 -2.00 24.71
N ALA A 212 15.50 -0.90 24.79
CA ALA A 212 16.12 0.43 24.86
C ALA A 212 16.93 0.64 26.14
N GLN A 213 16.59 -0.03 27.24
CA GLN A 213 17.28 0.02 28.52
C GLN A 213 18.49 -0.93 28.62
N GLN A 214 18.81 -1.68 27.57
CA GLN A 214 19.99 -2.54 27.54
C GLN A 214 21.28 -1.74 27.78
N PRO A 215 22.34 -2.39 28.33
CA PRO A 215 23.60 -1.74 28.63
C PRO A 215 24.13 -0.97 27.43
N LEU A 216 24.69 0.21 27.71
CA LEU A 216 25.19 1.11 26.69
C LEU A 216 26.45 0.56 26.03
N SER A 217 26.58 0.79 24.72
CA SER A 217 27.85 0.64 24.03
C SER A 217 28.85 1.67 24.58
N GLN A 218 30.14 1.39 24.42
CA GLN A 218 31.21 2.32 24.81
C GLN A 218 31.01 3.71 24.17
N GLU A 219 30.68 3.74 22.88
CA GLU A 219 30.41 4.99 22.14
C GLU A 219 29.23 5.79 22.72
N GLU A 220 28.18 5.08 23.15
CA GLU A 220 27.00 5.71 23.75
C GLU A 220 27.30 6.24 25.16
N CYS A 221 28.11 5.52 25.95
CA CYS A 221 28.61 5.98 27.23
C CYS A 221 29.42 7.27 27.09
N ASP A 222 30.36 7.30 26.13
CA ASP A 222 31.22 8.45 25.89
C ASP A 222 30.40 9.65 25.40
N TRP A 223 29.39 9.41 24.55
CA TRP A 223 28.43 10.43 24.12
C TRP A 223 27.62 11.01 25.28
N VAL A 224 27.08 10.15 26.16
CA VAL A 224 26.31 10.61 27.34
C VAL A 224 27.19 11.45 28.27
N LYS A 225 28.42 11.00 28.57
CA LYS A 225 29.38 11.73 29.42
C LYS A 225 29.71 13.10 28.81
N SER A 226 29.98 13.16 27.51
CA SER A 226 30.24 14.41 26.79
C SER A 226 29.05 15.38 26.89
N LYS A 227 27.82 14.89 26.68
CA LYS A 227 26.61 15.73 26.75
C LYS A 227 26.27 16.19 28.17
N GLN A 228 26.54 15.38 29.18
CA GLN A 228 26.42 15.80 30.58
C GLN A 228 27.42 16.92 30.90
N MET A 229 28.68 16.80 30.46
CA MET A 229 29.70 17.84 30.64
C MET A 229 29.32 19.16 29.95
N GLU A 230 28.90 19.12 28.68
CA GLU A 230 28.40 20.32 27.97
C GLU A 230 27.25 21.01 28.72
N ARG A 231 26.37 20.22 29.33
CA ARG A 231 25.22 20.74 30.07
C ARG A 231 25.64 21.39 31.39
N MET A 232 26.58 20.78 32.12
CA MET A 232 27.17 21.36 33.34
C MET A 232 27.93 22.66 33.05
N GLU A 233 28.69 22.71 31.96
CA GLU A 233 29.38 23.93 31.50
C GLU A 233 28.39 25.06 31.22
N LYS A 234 27.30 24.76 30.49
CA LYS A 234 26.22 25.73 30.24
C LYS A 234 25.60 26.25 31.53
N TYR A 235 25.28 25.39 32.50
CA TYR A 235 24.74 25.83 33.78
C TYR A 235 25.73 26.72 34.55
N SER A 236 27.01 26.36 34.59
CA SER A 236 28.05 27.17 35.22
C SER A 236 28.24 28.55 34.57
N LEU A 237 28.05 28.64 33.25
CA LEU A 237 28.11 29.91 32.52
C LEU A 237 26.87 30.76 32.78
N THR A 238 25.68 30.15 32.82
CA THR A 238 24.44 30.87 33.16
C THR A 238 24.44 31.40 34.60
N GLU A 239 25.01 30.64 35.55
CA GLU A 239 25.12 31.05 36.95
C GLU A 239 26.13 32.18 37.15
N LYS A 240 27.22 32.20 36.36
CA LYS A 240 28.16 33.33 36.32
C LYS A 240 27.52 34.60 35.74
N VAL A 241 26.65 34.46 34.74
CA VAL A 241 25.92 35.60 34.14
C VAL A 241 24.86 36.15 35.09
N SER A 242 24.09 35.30 35.78
CA SER A 242 23.09 35.75 36.77
C SER A 242 23.73 36.47 37.96
N ASN A 243 24.83 35.94 38.49
CA ASN A 243 25.55 36.56 39.61
C ASN A 243 26.17 37.91 39.21
N THR A 244 26.59 38.09 37.96
CA THR A 244 27.11 39.39 37.46
C THR A 244 26.00 40.40 37.18
N THR A 245 24.82 39.97 36.73
CA THR A 245 23.63 40.85 36.59
C THR A 245 23.07 41.28 37.95
N ASP A 246 23.12 40.42 38.97
CA ASP A 246 22.67 40.77 40.32
C ASP A 246 23.64 41.75 41.02
N ILE A 247 24.95 41.62 40.82
CA ILE A 247 25.95 42.58 41.31
C ILE A 247 25.81 43.95 40.63
N THR A 248 25.48 43.99 39.32
CA THR A 248 25.26 45.25 38.60
C THR A 248 23.91 45.91 38.94
N SER A 249 22.86 45.11 39.16
CA SER A 249 21.56 45.55 39.72
C SER A 249 21.72 46.15 41.14
N ALA A 250 22.45 45.46 42.03
CA ALA A 250 22.73 45.94 43.37
C ALA A 250 23.59 47.23 43.38
N ARG A 251 24.53 47.36 42.44
CA ARG A 251 25.37 48.56 42.29
C ARG A 251 24.60 49.77 41.73
N ASN A 252 23.57 49.56 40.92
CA ASN A 252 22.69 50.62 40.43
C ASN A 252 21.73 51.13 41.53
N ASN A 253 21.19 50.24 42.37
CA ASN A 253 20.39 50.64 43.53
C ASN A 253 21.18 51.45 44.59
N HIS A 254 22.50 51.29 44.65
CA HIS A 254 23.35 52.09 45.56
C HIS A 254 23.71 53.47 44.97
N LYS A 255 23.65 53.66 43.65
CA LYS A 255 23.85 54.98 43.00
C LYS A 255 22.59 55.85 43.03
N ASP A 256 21.40 55.26 43.03
CA ASP A 256 20.14 56.02 43.10
C ASP A 256 19.84 56.57 44.51
N LYS A 257 20.39 55.95 45.57
CA LYS A 257 20.31 56.51 46.93
C LYS A 257 21.12 57.80 47.12
N HIS A 258 22.16 58.05 46.30
CA HIS A 258 22.90 59.31 46.32
C HIS A 258 22.34 60.39 45.40
N ARG A 259 21.45 60.06 44.45
CA ARG A 259 20.75 61.06 43.62
C ARG A 259 19.51 61.66 44.27
N LEU A 260 18.90 60.99 45.25
CA LEU A 260 17.78 61.53 46.05
C LEU A 260 18.21 62.41 47.25
N SER A 261 19.52 62.56 47.50
CA SER A 261 20.05 63.47 48.54
C SER A 261 20.46 64.84 48.00
N LEU A 262 20.59 65.02 46.68
CA LEU A 262 21.02 66.29 46.07
C LEU A 262 19.87 67.11 45.47
N SER A 263 18.66 66.55 45.32
CA SER A 263 17.46 67.35 44.95
C SER A 263 16.68 67.91 46.15
N LYS A 264 17.08 67.58 47.39
CA LYS A 264 16.50 68.12 48.63
C LYS A 264 17.29 69.28 49.26
N PHE A 265 18.44 69.67 48.67
CA PHE A 265 19.28 70.76 49.19
C PHE A 265 19.28 72.03 48.31
N LEU A 266 18.54 72.06 47.19
CA LEU A 266 18.40 73.24 46.31
C LEU A 266 16.99 73.87 46.33
N PHE A 267 16.17 73.57 47.34
CA PHE A 267 14.85 74.20 47.55
C PHE A 267 14.75 74.99 48.87
N ALA A 268 15.88 75.30 49.52
CA ALA A 268 15.95 76.03 50.80
C ALA A 268 16.95 77.20 50.80
N VAL A 269 17.11 77.88 49.65
CA VAL A 269 17.85 79.17 49.55
C VAL A 269 17.02 80.25 48.81
N PHE A 270 15.77 79.97 48.45
CA PHE A 270 14.75 80.99 48.20
C PHE A 270 13.56 80.69 49.10
N GLY A 271 13.63 81.25 50.31
CA GLY A 271 12.69 81.09 51.43
C GLY A 271 13.36 81.58 52.70
#